data_AF-A0A1I6GPR9-F1
#
_entry.id   AF-A0A1I6GPR9-F1
#
_cell.length_a   1.000
_cell.length_b   1.000
_cell.length_c   1.000
_cell.angle_alpha   90.00
_cell.angle_beta   90.00
_cell.angle_gamma   90.00
#
_symmetry.space_group_name_H-M   'P 1'
#
loop_
_entity.id
_entity.type
_entity.pdbx_description
1 polymer ?
#
loop_
_entity_poly.entity_id
_entity_poly.type
_entity_poly.pdbx_seq_one_letter_code
_entity_poly.pdbx_strand_id
1 'polypeptide(L)'
;MLKFLFRGREKDVVVETQRQSFERIVSELNAAIDGLSVKPRITLDPATGHVDLHLPEQLPDEALALPAPTDEAEQVTEETAEPENTAESKVA
;
A
#
# COMPACT_ATOMS: atom_id res chain seq x y z
N MET A 1 -38.93 -17.29 24.49
CA MET A 1 -37.75 -16.85 25.29
C MET A 1 -36.83 -15.85 24.57
N LEU A 2 -36.89 -15.67 23.24
CA LEU A 2 -36.04 -14.70 22.51
C LEU A 2 -36.33 -13.21 22.79
N LYS A 3 -37.56 -12.84 23.22
CA LYS A 3 -37.94 -11.44 23.48
C LYS A 3 -37.17 -10.79 24.64
N PHE A 4 -36.55 -11.57 25.52
CA PHE A 4 -35.77 -11.04 26.65
C PHE A 4 -34.31 -10.73 26.28
N LEU A 5 -33.79 -11.31 25.20
CA LEU A 5 -32.39 -11.11 24.79
C LEU A 5 -32.17 -9.76 24.07
N PHE A 6 -33.23 -9.18 23.50
CA PHE A 6 -33.17 -7.93 22.73
C PHE A 6 -33.73 -6.70 23.47
N ARG A 7 -34.04 -6.80 24.76
CA ARG A 7 -34.75 -5.78 25.56
C ARG A 7 -33.92 -4.53 25.95
N GLY A 8 -32.73 -4.33 25.38
CA GLY A 8 -31.85 -3.22 25.80
C GLY A 8 -30.83 -2.78 24.76
N ARG A 9 -31.05 -3.12 23.49
CA ARG A 9 -30.17 -2.71 22.39
C ARG A 9 -31.01 -2.15 21.25
N GLU A 10 -31.86 -1.18 21.54
CA GLU A 10 -32.28 -0.23 20.53
C GLU A 10 -31.06 0.67 20.28
N LYS A 11 -30.15 0.19 19.43
CA LYS A 11 -29.24 1.11 18.75
C LYS A 11 -30.16 1.90 17.83
N ASP A 12 -30.32 3.19 18.10
CA ASP A 12 -30.93 4.12 17.17
C ASP A 12 -30.06 4.13 15.90
N VAL A 13 -30.35 3.19 15.00
CA VAL A 13 -29.77 3.20 13.67
C VAL A 13 -30.47 4.34 12.95
N VAL A 14 -29.78 5.48 12.87
CA VAL A 14 -30.22 6.61 12.06
C VAL A 14 -30.38 6.10 10.64
N VAL A 15 -31.64 6.01 10.19
CA VAL A 15 -31.95 5.58 8.83
C VAL A 15 -31.54 6.73 7.91
N GLU A 16 -30.36 6.60 7.30
CA GLU A 16 -29.85 7.59 6.36
C GLU A 16 -30.68 7.58 5.08
N THR A 17 -30.96 8.77 4.54
CA THR A 17 -31.45 8.90 3.17
C THR A 17 -30.32 8.61 2.18
N GLN A 18 -30.66 8.25 0.93
CA GLN A 18 -29.65 7.99 -0.10
C GLN A 18 -28.67 9.16 -0.28
N ARG A 19 -29.16 10.41 -0.27
CA ARG A 19 -28.31 11.60 -0.38
C ARG A 19 -27.31 11.70 0.77
N GLN A 20 -27.78 11.53 2.00
CA GLN A 20 -26.92 11.59 3.19
C GLN A 20 -25.87 10.48 3.17
N SER A 21 -26.24 9.26 2.75
CA SER A 21 -25.26 8.18 2.62
C SER A 21 -24.17 8.50 1.59
N PHE A 22 -24.52 9.12 0.46
CA PHE A 22 -23.54 9.53 -0.54
C PHE A 22 -22.60 10.63 -0.01
N GLU A 23 -23.14 11.65 0.63
CA GLU A 23 -22.35 12.74 1.22
C GLU A 23 -21.38 12.20 2.29
N ARG A 24 -21.85 11.27 3.14
CA ARG A 24 -21.01 10.61 4.14
C ARG A 24 -19.89 9.81 3.49
N ILE A 25 -20.20 8.95 2.52
CA ILE A 25 -19.19 8.12 1.83
C ILE A 25 -18.13 9.01 1.15
N VAL A 26 -18.55 10.08 0.48
CA VAL A 26 -17.61 11.02 -0.18
C VAL A 26 -16.73 11.72 0.85
N SER A 27 -17.31 12.15 1.98
CA SER A 27 -16.53 12.76 3.07
C SER A 27 -15.52 11.79 3.68
N GLU A 28 -15.91 10.53 3.90
CA GLU A 28 -15.04 9.49 4.46
C GLU A 28 -13.90 9.15 3.49
N LEU A 29 -14.21 9.00 2.19
CA LEU A 29 -13.21 8.76 1.16
C LEU A 29 -12.20 9.91 1.08
N ASN A 30 -12.66 11.15 1.10
CA ASN A 30 -11.78 12.31 1.08
C ASN A 30 -10.87 12.35 2.31
N ALA A 31 -11.40 12.09 3.51
CA ALA A 31 -10.59 12.03 4.73
C ALA A 31 -9.50 10.95 4.66
N ALA A 32 -9.81 9.78 4.07
CA ALA A 32 -8.82 8.74 3.85
C ALA A 32 -7.73 9.17 2.86
N ILE A 33 -8.11 9.81 1.75
CA ILE A 33 -7.18 10.34 0.75
C ILE A 33 -6.29 11.43 1.34
N ASP A 34 -6.83 12.27 2.22
CA ASP A 34 -6.08 13.34 2.89
C ASP A 34 -4.93 12.80 3.74
N GLY A 35 -5.09 11.63 4.35
CA GLY A 35 -4.06 10.94 5.12
C GLY A 35 -2.90 10.37 4.30
N LEU A 36 -3.04 10.24 2.97
CA LEU A 36 -1.99 9.71 2.11
C LEU A 36 -0.95 10.78 1.75
N SER A 37 0.34 10.43 1.80
CA SER A 37 1.46 11.29 1.38
C SER A 37 1.44 11.56 -0.12
N VAL A 38 1.16 10.53 -0.92
CA VAL A 38 0.95 10.61 -2.37
C VAL A 38 -0.52 10.37 -2.67
N LYS A 39 -1.15 11.28 -3.41
CA LYS A 39 -2.59 11.19 -3.71
C LYS A 39 -2.86 10.16 -4.81
N PRO A 40 -3.87 9.30 -4.65
CA PRO A 40 -4.22 8.31 -5.66
C PRO A 40 -4.86 8.97 -6.88
N ARG A 41 -4.75 8.31 -8.04
CA ARG A 41 -5.50 8.70 -9.25
C ARG A 41 -6.87 8.04 -9.21
N ILE A 42 -7.91 8.80 -9.53
CA ILE A 42 -9.30 8.31 -9.57
C ILE A 42 -9.73 8.19 -11.02
N THR A 43 -10.26 7.03 -11.39
CA THR A 43 -10.84 6.77 -12.71
C THR A 43 -12.33 6.47 -12.55
N LEU A 44 -13.17 7.05 -13.40
CA LEU A 44 -14.60 6.77 -13.45
C LEU A 44 -14.92 6.09 -14.78
N ASP A 45 -15.49 4.89 -14.72
CA ASP A 45 -16.02 4.23 -15.91
C ASP A 45 -17.40 4.84 -16.25
N PRO A 46 -17.55 5.54 -17.38
CA PRO A 46 -18.82 6.17 -17.74
C PRO A 46 -19.92 5.16 -18.12
N ALA A 47 -19.58 3.91 -18.45
CA ALA A 47 -20.57 2.90 -18.83
C ALA A 47 -21.26 2.28 -17.62
N THR A 48 -20.50 2.04 -16.54
CA THR A 48 -21.00 1.38 -15.33
C THR A 48 -21.19 2.34 -14.15
N GLY A 49 -20.53 3.50 -14.18
CA GLY A 49 -20.46 4.44 -13.06
C GLY A 49 -19.53 3.98 -11.94
N HIS A 50 -18.71 2.94 -12.15
CA HIS A 50 -17.75 2.48 -11.15
C HIS A 50 -16.58 3.46 -11.00
N VAL A 51 -16.11 3.58 -9.76
CA VAL A 51 -14.97 4.41 -9.37
C VAL A 51 -13.83 3.48 -8.99
N ASP A 52 -12.73 3.56 -9.74
CA ASP A 52 -11.50 2.84 -9.46
C ASP A 52 -10.47 3.80 -8.86
N LEU A 53 -9.83 3.36 -7.79
CA LEU A 53 -8.76 4.08 -7.10
C LEU A 53 -7.43 3.42 -7.45
N HIS A 54 -6.55 4.18 -8.10
CA HIS A 54 -5.15 3.79 -8.29
C HIS A 54 -4.35 4.29 -7.09
N LEU A 55 -4.25 3.45 -6.07
CA LEU A 55 -3.48 3.73 -4.86
C LEU A 55 -1.97 3.79 -5.18
N PRO A 56 -1.18 4.57 -4.41
CA PRO A 56 0.27 4.53 -4.52
C PRO A 56 0.80 3.12 -4.20
N GLU A 57 1.97 2.78 -4.76
CA GLU A 57 2.58 1.45 -4.59
C GLU A 57 2.87 1.08 -3.15
N GLN A 58 3.07 2.09 -2.29
CA GLN A 58 3.35 1.89 -0.88
C GLN A 58 2.46 2.81 -0.05
N LEU A 59 1.71 2.21 0.85
CA LEU A 59 0.88 2.95 1.80
C LEU A 59 1.72 3.39 3.01
N PRO A 60 1.33 4.48 3.71
CA PRO A 60 2.11 5.04 4.81
C PRO A 60 2.31 4.08 5.99
N ASP A 61 1.36 3.17 6.22
CA ASP A 61 1.44 2.10 7.20
C ASP A 61 2.45 1.00 6.81
N GLU A 62 2.57 0.72 5.51
CA GLU A 62 3.53 -0.27 4.98
C GLU A 62 4.96 0.27 4.95
N ALA A 63 5.16 1.58 4.80
CA ALA A 63 6.48 2.21 4.89
C ALA A 63 7.12 2.10 6.28
N LEU A 64 6.31 2.09 7.34
CA LEU A 64 6.77 1.91 8.72
C LEU A 64 7.13 0.45 9.06
N ALA A 65 6.61 -0.50 8.28
CA ALA A 65 6.85 -1.93 8.47
C ALA A 65 8.08 -2.45 7.71
N LEU A 66 8.72 -1.62 6.87
CA LEU A 66 9.97 -2.01 6.24
C LEU A 66 11.06 -2.16 7.33
N PRO A 67 11.81 -3.27 7.34
CA PRO A 67 12.99 -3.38 8.19
C PRO A 67 13.91 -2.21 7.87
N ALA A 68 14.45 -1.56 8.90
CA ALA A 68 15.37 -0.44 8.74
C ALA A 68 16.48 -0.83 7.75
N PRO A 69 16.90 0.08 6.86
CA PRO A 69 17.99 -0.21 5.94
C PRO A 69 19.18 -0.70 6.76
N THR A 70 19.63 -1.91 6.48
CA THR A 70 20.93 -2.37 6.95
C THR A 70 21.98 -1.52 6.24
N ASP A 71 22.83 -0.84 7.00
CA ASP A 71 24.04 -0.15 6.54
C ASP A 71 25.07 -1.17 6.00
N GLU A 72 24.70 -1.96 5.00
CA GLU A 72 25.59 -2.89 4.31
C GLU A 72 25.52 -2.61 2.80
N ALA A 73 25.93 -1.40 2.43
CA ALA A 73 26.25 -1.07 1.05
C ALA A 73 27.46 -0.13 0.99
N GLU A 74 28.57 -0.47 1.66
CA GLU A 74 29.89 0.05 1.32
C GLU A 74 30.96 -1.01 1.59
N GLN A 75 31.16 -1.89 0.61
CA GLN A 75 32.46 -2.45 0.21
C GLN A 75 32.27 -3.39 -0.99
N VAL A 76 32.07 -2.81 -2.18
CA VAL A 76 32.55 -3.42 -3.41
C VAL A 76 33.98 -2.91 -3.60
N THR A 77 34.94 -3.59 -2.98
CA THR A 77 36.36 -3.39 -3.26
C THR A 77 36.74 -4.24 -4.45
N GLU A 78 37.16 -3.59 -5.52
CA GLU A 78 37.86 -4.17 -6.66
C GLU A 78 39.06 -5.01 -6.19
N GLU A 79 39.08 -6.29 -6.52
CA GLU A 79 40.33 -7.04 -6.69
C GLU A 79 40.11 -8.16 -7.71
N THR A 80 40.09 -7.81 -9.00
CA THR A 80 40.41 -8.77 -10.06
C THR A 80 41.85 -8.51 -10.45
N ALA A 81 42.77 -9.12 -9.69
CA ALA A 81 44.16 -9.25 -10.08
C ALA A 81 44.25 -10.17 -11.31
N GLU A 82 44.83 -9.64 -12.38
CA GLU A 82 45.31 -10.40 -13.54
C GLU A 82 46.24 -11.54 -13.09
N PRO A 83 46.09 -12.78 -13.58
CA PRO A 83 47.17 -13.73 -13.53
C PRO A 83 47.99 -13.65 -14.83
N GLU A 84 49.11 -12.93 -14.78
CA GLU A 84 50.22 -13.15 -15.71
C GLU A 84 50.89 -14.50 -15.40
N ASN A 85 50.57 -15.48 -16.25
CA ASN A 85 51.50 -16.41 -16.90
C ASN A 85 52.77 -16.88 -16.14
N THR A 86 52.79 -18.14 -15.68
CA THR A 86 53.98 -19.01 -15.80
C THR A 86 53.60 -20.48 -15.86
N ALA A 87 53.48 -21.03 -17.07
CA ALA A 87 53.64 -22.47 -17.30
C ALA A 87 54.13 -22.69 -18.73
N GLU A 88 55.45 -22.65 -18.90
CA GLU A 88 56.12 -23.14 -20.11
C GLU A 88 55.81 -24.63 -20.28
N SER A 89 54.99 -24.97 -21.28
CA SER A 89 54.95 -26.29 -21.89
C SER A 89 55.30 -26.12 -23.35
N LYS A 90 56.56 -26.44 -23.70
CA LYS A 90 57.01 -26.59 -25.08
C LYS A 90 57.50 -28.02 -25.26
N VAL A 91 56.61 -28.81 -25.84
CA VAL A 91 56.83 -29.86 -26.85
C VAL A 91 58.29 -30.16 -27.20
N ALA A 92 58.69 -31.41 -26.94
CA ALA A 92 59.59 -32.20 -27.79
C ALA A 92 59.25 -33.69 -27.62
#